data_AF-A0A182EY96-F1
#
_entry.id   AF-A0A182EY96-F1
#
_cell.length_a   1.000
_cell.length_b   1.000
_cell.length_c   1.000
_cell.angle_alpha   90.00
_cell.angle_beta   90.00
_cell.angle_gamma   90.00
#
_symmetry.space_group_name_H-M   'P 1'
#
loop_
_entity.id
_entity.type
_entity.pdbx_description
1 polymer ?
#
loop_
_entity_poly.entity_id
_entity_poly.type
_entity_poly.pdbx_seq_one_letter_code
_entity_poly.pdbx_strand_id
1 'polypeptide(L)'
;MATKGISPNELKSCNLWWKGPTWLKEEELNWPQWEIDIKEDHENEEDKLIAKVTTQISIQDIKLIDGNRFSKWLRLLRTTAWILKFIKLIMKRKLSWLQPISTEKNRLTSDDYKLAEWILIRQAQSD
;
A
#
# COMPACT_ATOMS: atom_id res chain seq x y z
N MET A 1 1.56 15.21 23.04
CA MET A 1 1.75 13.76 23.29
C MET A 1 0.46 13.03 22.91
N ALA A 2 0.51 12.20 21.87
CA ALA A 2 -0.64 11.42 21.41
C ALA A 2 -0.78 10.13 22.25
N THR A 3 -2.01 9.77 22.60
CA THR A 3 -2.40 8.70 23.55
C THR A 3 -2.22 7.28 23.04
N LYS A 4 -1.23 7.01 22.18
CA LYS A 4 -0.91 5.64 21.78
C LYS A 4 -0.05 4.98 22.87
N GLY A 5 -0.66 4.07 23.63
CA GLY A 5 0.04 3.23 24.61
C GLY A 5 -0.34 3.44 26.08
N ILE A 6 -1.34 4.27 26.39
CA ILE A 6 -1.79 4.50 27.78
C ILE A 6 -2.74 3.38 28.21
N SER A 7 -2.52 2.81 29.40
CA SER A 7 -3.38 1.77 29.95
C SER A 7 -4.76 2.33 30.36
N PRO A 8 -5.82 1.50 30.45
CA PRO A 8 -7.17 1.98 30.81
C PRO A 8 -7.24 2.68 32.18
N ASN A 9 -6.40 2.28 33.13
CA ASN A 9 -6.36 2.90 34.46
C ASN A 9 -5.69 4.28 34.43
N GLU A 10 -4.63 4.44 33.64
CA GLU A 10 -3.96 5.73 33.46
C GLU A 10 -4.80 6.71 32.64
N LEU A 11 -5.60 6.19 31.70
CA LEU A 11 -6.54 7.00 30.92
C LEU A 11 -7.63 7.62 31.80
N LYS A 12 -8.10 6.92 32.83
CA LYS A 12 -9.08 7.47 33.79
C LYS A 12 -8.55 8.71 34.50
N SER A 13 -7.26 8.72 34.84
CA SER A 13 -6.59 9.87 35.46
C SER A 13 -6.10 10.94 34.47
N CYS A 14 -6.16 10.69 33.16
CA CYS A 14 -5.63 11.59 32.15
C CYS A 14 -6.58 12.77 31.89
N ASN A 15 -6.45 13.84 32.67
CA ASN A 15 -7.24 15.06 32.49
C ASN A 15 -7.10 15.68 31.10
N LEU A 16 -5.93 15.57 30.46
CA LEU A 16 -5.70 16.11 29.12
C LEU A 16 -6.60 15.46 28.06
N TRP A 17 -6.90 14.16 28.20
CA TRP A 17 -7.79 13.45 27.29
C TRP A 17 -9.25 13.88 27.45
N TRP A 18 -9.69 14.03 28.71
CA TRP A 18 -11.10 14.32 29.02
C TRP A 18 -11.45 15.80 28.94
N LYS A 19 -10.50 16.68 29.30
CA LYS A 19 -10.71 18.12 29.39
C LYS A 19 -10.01 18.91 28.29
N GLY A 20 -9.21 18.24 27.47
CA GLY A 20 -8.35 18.88 26.48
C GLY A 20 -7.20 19.67 27.11
N PRO A 21 -6.35 20.28 26.28
CA PRO A 21 -5.33 21.22 26.74
C PRO A 21 -5.97 22.49 27.31
N THR A 22 -5.25 23.17 28.21
CA THR A 22 -5.76 24.35 28.93
C THR A 22 -6.13 25.49 28.00
N TRP A 23 -5.33 25.72 26.96
CA TRP A 23 -5.55 26.78 25.96
C TRP A 23 -6.87 26.63 25.20
N LEU A 24 -7.41 25.42 25.06
CA LEU A 24 -8.67 25.19 24.34
C LEU A 24 -9.87 25.82 25.08
N LYS A 25 -9.73 26.08 26.38
CA LYS A 25 -10.76 26.72 27.21
C LYS A 25 -10.59 28.24 27.31
N GLU A 26 -9.47 28.75 26.82
CA GLU A 26 -9.19 30.18 26.81
C GLU A 26 -9.77 30.81 25.55
N GLU A 27 -9.78 32.15 25.53
CA GLU A 27 -10.23 32.92 24.37
C GLU A 27 -9.39 32.59 23.14
N GLU A 28 -9.98 32.65 21.94
CA GLU A 28 -9.34 32.23 20.67
C GLU A 28 -8.00 32.94 20.43
N LEU A 29 -7.84 34.17 20.94
CA LEU A 29 -6.60 34.94 20.90
C LEU A 29 -5.42 34.27 21.63
N ASN A 30 -5.71 33.44 22.63
CA ASN A 30 -4.71 32.70 23.41
C ASN A 30 -4.48 31.29 22.87
N TRP A 31 -5.20 30.89 21.82
CA TRP A 31 -4.94 29.61 21.18
C TRP A 31 -3.57 29.66 20.51
N PRO A 32 -2.84 28.54 20.48
CA PRO A 32 -1.59 28.48 19.74
C PRO A 32 -1.89 28.82 18.27
N GLN A 33 -1.38 29.97 17.82
CA GLN A 33 -1.35 30.31 16.41
C GLN A 33 -0.35 29.38 15.74
N TRP A 34 -0.83 28.26 15.22
CA TRP A 34 -0.05 27.46 14.31
C TRP A 34 0.11 28.28 13.04
N GLU A 35 1.34 28.67 12.72
CA GLU A 35 1.69 28.96 11.33
C GLU A 35 1.48 27.65 10.58
N ILE A 36 0.27 27.49 10.04
CA ILE A 36 0.00 26.45 9.08
C ILE A 36 0.74 26.92 7.84
N ASP A 37 2.01 26.53 7.73
CA ASP A 37 2.75 26.54 6.47
C ASP A 37 2.07 25.49 5.59
N ILE A 38 0.91 25.85 5.05
CA ILE A 38 0.32 25.18 3.91
C ILE A 38 1.26 25.53 2.76
N LYS A 39 2.43 24.92 2.73
CA LYS A 39 3.08 24.70 1.45
C LYS A 39 2.02 23.98 0.64
N GLU A 40 1.57 24.60 -0.45
CA GLU A 40 0.86 23.93 -1.55
C GLU A 40 1.80 22.90 -2.21
N ASP A 41 2.42 22.04 -1.42
CA ASP A 41 3.13 20.83 -1.79
C ASP A 41 2.37 19.66 -1.15
N HIS A 42 1.06 19.62 -1.37
CA HIS A 42 0.31 18.35 -1.36
C HIS A 42 0.62 17.53 -2.63
N GLU A 43 1.87 17.56 -3.07
CA GLU A 43 2.46 16.60 -3.97
C GLU A 43 3.68 16.04 -3.25
N ASN A 44 3.38 15.30 -2.17
CA ASN A 44 4.33 14.64 -1.27
C ASN A 44 5.53 14.13 -2.07
N GLU A 45 6.74 14.47 -1.64
CA GLU A 45 7.95 13.83 -2.15
C GLU A 45 7.87 12.30 -2.01
N GLU A 46 7.13 11.80 -1.01
CA GLU A 46 6.76 10.39 -0.89
C GLU A 46 5.90 9.90 -2.08
N ASP A 47 4.90 10.66 -2.53
CA ASP A 47 4.09 10.32 -3.72
C ASP A 47 4.94 10.38 -4.99
N LYS A 48 5.87 11.34 -5.10
CA LYS A 48 6.84 11.43 -6.21
C LYS A 48 7.82 10.25 -6.19
N LEU A 49 8.32 9.84 -5.02
CA LEU A 49 9.19 8.68 -4.85
C LEU A 49 8.45 7.37 -5.15
N ILE A 50 7.23 7.19 -4.64
CA ILE A 50 6.37 6.03 -4.96
C ILE A 50 6.06 5.99 -6.46
N ALA A 51 5.73 7.13 -7.08
CA ALA A 51 5.49 7.22 -8.51
C ALA A 51 6.75 6.90 -9.34
N LYS A 52 7.93 7.36 -8.89
CA LYS A 52 9.22 7.14 -9.57
C LYS A 52 9.73 5.69 -9.42
N VAL A 53 9.55 5.08 -8.25
CA VAL A 53 9.82 3.65 -8.03
C VAL A 53 8.86 2.80 -8.87
N THR A 54 7.57 3.17 -8.93
CA THR A 54 6.57 2.47 -9.74
C THR A 54 6.87 2.53 -11.24
N THR A 55 7.49 3.62 -11.73
CA THR A 55 7.88 3.74 -13.15
C THR A 55 9.01 2.81 -13.59
N GLN A 56 9.76 2.24 -12.64
CA GLN A 56 10.92 1.38 -12.93
C GLN A 56 10.71 -0.08 -12.55
N ILE A 57 9.50 -0.50 -12.15
CA ILE A 57 9.23 -1.90 -11.81
C ILE A 57 9.35 -2.76 -13.08
N SER A 58 10.57 -3.23 -13.31
CA SER A 58 10.89 -4.31 -14.22
C SER A 58 10.41 -5.60 -13.58
N ILE A 59 9.87 -6.52 -14.37
CA ILE A 59 9.51 -7.88 -13.91
C ILE A 59 10.69 -8.56 -13.20
N GLN A 60 11.91 -8.17 -13.54
CA GLN A 60 13.15 -8.74 -13.03
C GLN A 60 13.36 -8.49 -11.53
N ASP A 61 12.77 -7.44 -10.97
CA ASP A 61 13.01 -7.03 -9.57
C ASP A 61 11.87 -7.45 -8.64
N ILE A 62 10.83 -8.11 -9.16
CA ILE A 62 9.61 -8.41 -8.39
C ILE A 62 9.72 -9.80 -7.75
N LYS A 63 10.06 -9.84 -6.46
CA LYS A 63 9.77 -11.01 -5.62
C LYS A 63 8.32 -10.92 -5.13
N LEU A 64 7.38 -11.35 -5.98
CA LEU A 64 5.94 -11.12 -5.77
C LEU A 64 5.40 -11.95 -4.60
N ILE A 65 5.82 -13.22 -4.54
CA ILE A 65 5.28 -14.18 -3.59
C ILE A 65 6.31 -15.25 -3.25
N ASP A 66 6.31 -15.69 -2.00
CA ASP A 66 7.12 -16.82 -1.56
C ASP A 66 6.39 -18.14 -1.87
N GLY A 67 6.96 -18.92 -2.80
CA GLY A 67 6.42 -20.22 -3.22
C GLY A 67 6.38 -21.26 -2.10
N ASN A 68 7.29 -21.19 -1.12
CA ASN A 68 7.38 -22.17 -0.02
C ASN A 68 6.18 -22.11 0.92
N ARG A 69 5.39 -21.03 0.89
CA ARG A 69 4.16 -20.88 1.66
C ARG A 69 2.97 -21.65 1.07
N PHE A 70 3.12 -22.24 -0.12
CA PHE A 70 2.05 -22.90 -0.84
C PHE A 70 2.31 -24.40 -0.97
N SER A 71 1.39 -25.21 -0.45
CA SER A 71 1.46 -26.67 -0.56
C SER A 71 0.89 -27.23 -1.87
N LYS A 72 0.34 -26.38 -2.75
CA LYS A 72 -0.29 -26.77 -4.01
C LYS A 72 0.06 -25.78 -5.12
N TRP A 73 0.60 -26.30 -6.24
CA TRP A 73 0.94 -25.51 -7.42
C TRP A 73 -0.23 -24.66 -7.93
N LEU A 74 -1.42 -25.27 -8.11
CA LEU A 74 -2.59 -24.54 -8.61
C LEU A 74 -3.04 -23.41 -7.68
N ARG A 75 -2.81 -23.55 -6.36
CA ARG A 75 -3.14 -22.51 -5.39
C ARG A 75 -2.18 -21.33 -5.56
N LEU A 76 -0.88 -21.59 -5.64
CA LEU A 76 0.15 -20.59 -5.91
C LEU A 76 -0.16 -19.85 -7.22
N LEU A 77 -0.39 -20.60 -8.29
CA LEU A 77 -0.67 -20.06 -9.62
C LEU A 77 -1.91 -19.15 -9.64
N ARG A 78 -3.01 -19.59 -9.04
CA ARG A 78 -4.24 -18.78 -8.91
C ARG A 78 -4.00 -17.51 -8.10
N THR A 79 -3.29 -17.60 -6.98
CA THR A 79 -2.98 -16.45 -6.14
C THR A 79 -2.13 -15.44 -6.91
N THR A 80 -1.08 -15.89 -7.59
CA THR A 80 -0.25 -15.02 -8.43
C THR A 80 -1.06 -14.34 -9.53
N ALA A 81 -1.90 -15.08 -10.25
CA ALA A 81 -2.72 -14.51 -11.32
C ALA A 81 -3.69 -13.42 -10.80
N TRP A 82 -4.29 -13.63 -9.63
CA TRP A 82 -5.13 -12.61 -8.98
C TRP A 82 -4.34 -11.38 -8.54
N ILE A 83 -3.14 -11.54 -7.99
CA ILE A 83 -2.29 -10.42 -7.61
C ILE A 83 -1.95 -9.58 -8.84
N LEU A 84 -1.53 -10.22 -9.94
CA LEU A 84 -1.21 -9.52 -11.19
C LEU A 84 -2.43 -8.78 -11.76
N LYS A 85 -3.61 -9.40 -11.71
CA LYS A 85 -4.87 -8.76 -12.12
C LYS A 85 -5.21 -7.57 -11.24
N PHE A 86 -5.06 -7.71 -9.92
CA PHE A 86 -5.26 -6.63 -8.97
C PHE A 86 -4.33 -5.45 -9.28
N ILE A 87 -3.04 -5.70 -9.50
CA ILE A 87 -2.05 -4.69 -9.90
C ILE A 87 -2.51 -3.96 -11.17
N LYS A 88 -2.93 -4.70 -12.21
CA LYS A 88 -3.44 -4.09 -13.46
C LYS A 88 -4.66 -3.20 -13.25
N LEU A 89 -5.55 -3.56 -12.32
CA LEU A 89 -6.78 -2.82 -12.05
C LEU A 89 -6.55 -1.54 -11.24
N ILE A 90 -5.59 -1.53 -10.32
CA ILE A 90 -5.31 -0.36 -9.46
C ILE A 90 -4.32 0.62 -10.10
N MET A 91 -3.46 0.15 -11.01
CA MET A 91 -2.45 1.00 -11.62
C MET A 91 -3.07 1.92 -12.67
N LYS A 92 -2.98 3.23 -12.42
CA LYS A 92 -3.40 4.27 -13.40
C LYS A 92 -2.58 4.25 -14.69
N ARG A 93 -1.36 3.70 -14.65
CA ARG A 93 -0.45 3.58 -15.80
C ARG A 93 -0.46 2.16 -16.37
N LYS A 94 -0.46 2.06 -17.70
CA LYS A 94 -0.38 0.77 -18.41
C LYS A 94 1.04 0.20 -18.32
N LEU A 95 1.22 -0.86 -17.55
CA LEU A 95 2.44 -1.68 -17.61
C LEU A 95 2.45 -2.51 -18.89
N SER A 96 3.47 -2.35 -19.73
CA SER A 96 3.62 -3.07 -21.00
C SER A 96 3.70 -4.59 -20.84
N TRP A 97 4.15 -5.07 -19.69
CA TRP A 97 4.24 -6.50 -19.40
C TRP A 97 2.98 -7.12 -18.78
N LEU A 98 2.04 -6.29 -18.28
CA LEU A 98 0.71 -6.73 -17.84
C LEU A 98 -0.34 -6.68 -18.97
N GLN A 99 0.07 -6.40 -20.20
CA GLN A 99 -0.86 -6.42 -21.34
C GLN A 99 -1.58 -7.77 -21.52
N PRO A 100 -0.93 -8.94 -21.33
CA PRO A 100 -1.59 -10.24 -21.51
C PRO A 100 -2.74 -10.51 -20.52
N ILE A 101 -2.78 -9.82 -19.38
CA ILE A 101 -3.85 -10.05 -18.38
C ILE A 101 -5.20 -9.60 -18.93
N SER A 102 -6.23 -10.39 -18.70
CA SER A 102 -7.59 -10.03 -19.09
C SER A 102 -8.12 -8.83 -18.31
N THR A 103 -8.84 -7.94 -19.00
CA THR A 103 -9.58 -6.81 -18.41
C THR A 103 -10.85 -7.26 -17.69
N GLU A 104 -11.28 -8.52 -17.85
CA GLU A 104 -12.40 -9.08 -17.10
C GLU A 104 -12.08 -9.12 -15.60
N LYS A 105 -12.84 -8.35 -14.82
CA LYS A 105 -12.59 -8.14 -13.39
C LYS A 105 -12.80 -9.41 -12.55
N ASN A 106 -13.77 -10.23 -12.90
CA ASN A 106 -14.27 -11.31 -12.02
C ASN A 106 -13.81 -12.72 -12.42
N ARG A 107 -13.03 -12.86 -13.48
CA ARG A 107 -12.62 -14.17 -14.00
C ARG A 107 -11.15 -14.17 -14.37
N LEU A 108 -10.50 -15.30 -14.10
CA LEU A 108 -9.15 -15.59 -14.58
C LEU A 108 -9.25 -16.30 -15.94
N THR A 109 -8.56 -15.75 -16.93
CA THR A 109 -8.47 -16.34 -18.27
C THR A 109 -7.22 -17.22 -18.40
N SER A 110 -7.11 -17.98 -19.49
CA SER A 110 -5.92 -18.78 -19.80
C SER A 110 -4.65 -17.91 -19.83
N ASP A 111 -4.74 -16.68 -20.34
CA ASP A 111 -3.59 -15.78 -20.43
C ASP A 111 -3.15 -15.27 -19.06
N ASP A 112 -4.08 -15.07 -18.12
CA ASP A 112 -3.76 -14.74 -16.72
C ASP A 112 -2.92 -15.86 -16.08
N TYR A 113 -3.27 -17.12 -16.35
CA TYR A 113 -2.53 -18.29 -15.85
C TYR A 113 -1.15 -18.43 -16.51
N LYS A 114 -1.05 -18.27 -17.83
CA LYS A 114 0.23 -18.36 -18.55
C LYS A 114 1.22 -17.30 -18.06
N LEU A 115 0.77 -16.07 -17.85
CA LEU A 115 1.63 -15.01 -17.34
C LEU A 115 2.08 -15.30 -15.90
N ALA A 116 1.16 -15.75 -15.05
CA ALA A 116 1.49 -16.13 -13.67
C ALA A 116 2.51 -17.28 -13.61
N GLU A 117 2.35 -18.30 -14.44
CA GLU A 117 3.28 -19.42 -14.56
C GLU A 117 4.67 -18.94 -15.00
N TRP A 118 4.73 -18.13 -16.06
CA TRP A 118 5.98 -17.59 -16.56
C TRP A 118 6.72 -16.75 -15.51
N ILE A 119 6.01 -15.89 -14.76
CA ILE A 119 6.60 -15.09 -13.68
C ILE A 119 7.14 -15.97 -12.56
N LEU A 120 6.37 -16.99 -12.13
CA LEU A 120 6.80 -17.89 -11.06
C LEU A 120 8.04 -18.71 -11.44
N ILE A 121 8.09 -19.25 -12.67
CA ILE A 121 9.27 -19.97 -13.18
C ILE A 121 10.48 -19.04 -13.20
N ARG A 122 10.31 -17.82 -13.72
CA ARG A 122 11.39 -16.84 -13.79
C ARG A 122 11.90 -16.44 -12.41
N GLN A 123 11.01 -16.24 -11.44
CA GLN A 123 11.38 -15.91 -10.07
C GLN A 123 12.19 -17.03 -9.42
N ALA A 124 11.78 -18.30 -9.61
CA ALA A 124 12.48 -19.46 -9.09
C ALA A 124 13.86 -19.70 -9.73
N GLN A 125 14.09 -19.21 -10.95
CA GLN A 125 15.39 -19.25 -11.63
C GLN A 125 16.34 -18.12 -11.21
N SER A 126 15.82 -17.08 -10.58
CA SER A 126 16.58 -15.91 -10.14
C SER A 126 16.97 -15.97 -8.65
N ASP A 127 16.32 -16.84 -7.88
CA ASP A 127 16.68 -17.23 -6.51
C ASP A 127 17.84 -18.24 -6.50
#